data_AF-A0A4P7H7A5-F1
#
_entry.id   AF-A0A4P7H7A5-F1
#
_cell.length_a   1.000
_cell.length_b   1.000
_cell.length_c   1.000
_cell.angle_alpha   90.00
_cell.angle_beta   90.00
_cell.angle_gamma   90.00
#
_symmetry.space_group_name_H-M   'P 1'
#
loop_
_entity.id
_entity.type
_entity.pdbx_description
1 polymer ?
#
loop_
_entity_poly.entity_id
_entity_poly.type
_entity_poly.pdbx_seq_one_letter_code
_entity_poly.pdbx_strand_id
1 'polypeptide(L)'
;MATVELVVTDTRVWARGATTHWDVAPSIVLGSNGFDLVVGESLTPPTQVSSVVQYVPAEAVALLPRVPSVVEGLVAVFGAVLENLRVSAPCERITVICPTEWGASRRSVLDQAARRFTGDVVFEELAVRAVAADEGTSHSRRTLVLEFGALTTTASTVIRSHQGVHVESCEHAPTLALAEILPESSGFTTLCALLDRLLDGQPADLAQSVGVTDAAKLDVLRAAVQQRCGPGVALRALTGPDLIRGHQTEPIHQPELPSALPQTEWMQPLRERAAAQQPRRNGLGYVGAAVAAIVVVGAAIVGGVVLLNGPDDGPTAAPGTAAPSSESLPSSTVGPPSSTVAVGPETYGRIRFQVPDGWHMASAPDASGRSRVELSPDDGARLRVTVTQTPVAPGSSYEQVAARLETQMKQRPAGVMSELKRDVVYGGRSTLAYTERPGDGSTVRWHVLLEYGIQVSIGCQYADNNWQALSTTCENFGSSVRVIP
;
A
#
# COMPACT_ATOMS: atom_id res chain seq x y z
N MET A 1 14.48 18.40 -15.39
CA MET A 1 15.15 17.08 -15.52
C MET A 1 14.21 16.23 -16.40
N ALA A 2 14.50 14.96 -16.70
CA ALA A 2 13.69 14.21 -17.66
C ALA A 2 12.48 13.54 -17.00
N THR A 3 11.27 13.81 -17.50
CA THR A 3 10.03 13.12 -17.13
C THR A 3 9.71 12.03 -18.15
N VAL A 4 9.21 10.88 -17.68
CA VAL A 4 8.83 9.75 -18.54
C VAL A 4 7.40 9.34 -18.25
N GLU A 5 6.60 9.15 -19.30
CA GLU A 5 5.27 8.55 -19.20
C GLU A 5 5.29 7.13 -19.75
N LEU A 6 4.63 6.21 -19.05
CA LEU A 6 4.54 4.78 -19.38
C LEU A 6 3.08 4.34 -19.35
N VAL A 7 2.52 3.94 -20.49
CA VAL A 7 1.28 3.18 -20.52
C VAL A 7 1.61 1.71 -20.52
N VAL A 8 1.14 0.99 -19.51
CA VAL A 8 1.43 -0.43 -19.30
C VAL A 8 0.16 -1.24 -19.49
N THR A 9 0.19 -2.19 -20.42
CA THR A 9 -0.87 -3.18 -20.65
C THR A 9 -0.28 -4.57 -20.77
N ASP A 10 -1.11 -5.61 -20.68
CA ASP A 10 -0.67 -7.02 -20.78
C ASP A 10 0.16 -7.34 -22.02
N THR A 11 -0.05 -6.61 -23.11
CA THR A 11 0.50 -6.91 -24.43
C THR A 11 1.49 -5.85 -24.92
N ARG A 12 1.44 -4.63 -24.38
CA ARG A 12 2.26 -3.50 -24.83
C ARG A 12 2.61 -2.55 -23.70
N VAL A 13 3.81 -1.98 -23.80
CA VAL A 13 4.28 -0.82 -23.05
C VAL A 13 4.56 0.29 -24.06
N TRP A 14 3.84 1.39 -23.92
CA TRP A 14 4.12 2.62 -24.66
C TRP A 14 4.79 3.61 -23.72
N ALA A 15 5.92 4.14 -24.15
CA ALA A 15 6.71 5.05 -23.36
C ALA A 15 6.97 6.34 -24.11
N ARG A 16 7.03 7.46 -23.39
CA ARG A 16 7.35 8.77 -23.95
C ARG A 16 8.29 9.53 -23.03
N GLY A 17 9.39 10.02 -23.59
CA GLY A 17 10.25 11.04 -23.01
C GLY A 17 9.99 12.41 -23.64
N ALA A 18 10.90 13.37 -23.43
CA ALA A 18 10.73 14.73 -23.95
C ALA A 18 10.62 14.80 -25.48
N THR A 19 11.43 14.01 -26.20
CA THR A 19 11.55 14.06 -27.67
C THR A 19 11.42 12.70 -28.34
N THR A 20 11.43 11.62 -27.55
CA THR A 20 11.43 10.23 -28.01
C THR A 20 10.20 9.50 -27.49
N HIS A 21 9.74 8.52 -28.25
CA HIS A 21 8.74 7.56 -27.82
C HIS A 21 9.19 6.17 -28.18
N TRP A 22 8.69 5.18 -27.45
CA TRP A 22 8.99 3.78 -27.69
C TRP A 22 7.75 2.93 -27.47
N ASP A 23 7.60 1.89 -28.27
CA ASP A 23 6.52 0.90 -28.19
C ASP A 23 7.17 -0.47 -28.19
N VAL A 24 6.92 -1.23 -27.13
CA VAL A 24 7.56 -2.53 -26.93
C VAL A 24 6.57 -3.52 -26.30
N ALA A 25 6.70 -4.80 -26.61
CA ALA A 25 6.03 -5.82 -25.83
C ALA A 25 6.66 -5.87 -24.41
N PRO A 26 5.88 -6.00 -23.33
CA PRO A 26 6.40 -6.21 -21.97
C PRO A 26 6.95 -7.63 -21.78
N SER A 27 7.60 -8.17 -22.80
CA SER A 27 8.13 -9.52 -22.80
C SER A 27 9.52 -9.57 -22.21
N ILE A 28 9.82 -10.67 -21.54
CA ILE A 28 11.15 -11.05 -21.12
C ILE A 28 11.48 -12.46 -21.60
N VAL A 29 12.72 -12.65 -22.04
CA VAL A 29 13.34 -13.95 -22.32
C VAL A 29 14.72 -14.02 -21.68
N LEU A 30 15.28 -15.21 -21.53
CA LEU A 30 16.68 -15.35 -21.17
C LEU A 30 17.59 -15.10 -22.36
N GLY A 31 18.62 -14.29 -22.15
CA GLY A 31 19.72 -14.10 -23.09
C GLY A 31 20.53 -15.38 -23.27
N SER A 32 21.47 -15.35 -24.22
CA SER A 32 22.32 -16.50 -24.57
C SER A 32 23.17 -17.05 -23.41
N ASN A 33 23.42 -16.23 -22.39
CA ASN A 33 24.11 -16.64 -21.16
C ASN A 33 23.20 -17.33 -20.13
N GLY A 34 21.90 -17.49 -20.42
CA GLY A 34 20.92 -18.13 -19.54
C GLY A 34 20.63 -17.35 -18.26
N PHE A 35 21.11 -16.10 -18.15
CA PHE A 35 20.97 -15.28 -16.96
C PHE A 35 20.34 -13.92 -17.27
N ASP A 36 20.81 -13.19 -18.27
CA ASP A 36 20.31 -11.86 -18.57
C ASP A 36 18.87 -11.89 -19.10
N LEU A 37 18.11 -10.83 -18.82
CA LEU A 37 16.77 -10.66 -19.35
C LEU A 37 16.83 -9.79 -20.60
N VAL A 38 16.42 -10.36 -21.74
CA VAL A 38 16.23 -9.62 -22.99
C VAL A 38 14.76 -9.22 -23.08
N VAL A 39 14.52 -7.95 -23.40
CA VAL A 39 13.19 -7.33 -23.42
C VAL A 39 12.71 -7.11 -24.85
N GLY A 40 11.40 -7.28 -25.07
CA GLY A 40 10.75 -6.82 -26.30
C GLY A 40 10.64 -7.85 -27.41
N GLU A 41 10.96 -9.11 -27.12
CA GLU A 41 10.66 -10.24 -28.01
C GLU A 41 9.16 -10.38 -28.29
N SER A 42 8.80 -10.84 -29.48
CA SER A 42 7.39 -11.02 -29.83
C SER A 42 6.72 -12.05 -28.92
N LEU A 43 5.53 -11.73 -28.40
CA LEU A 43 4.70 -12.65 -27.60
C LEU A 43 4.06 -13.78 -28.44
N THR A 44 4.43 -13.90 -29.71
CA THR A 44 3.98 -14.98 -30.60
C THR A 44 4.89 -16.21 -30.48
N PRO A 45 4.34 -17.44 -30.36
CA PRO A 45 5.13 -18.68 -30.34
C PRO A 45 6.10 -18.79 -31.54
N PRO A 46 7.23 -19.55 -31.45
CA PRO A 46 7.44 -20.74 -30.60
C PRO A 46 8.47 -20.59 -29.47
N THR A 47 8.90 -19.37 -29.13
CA THR A 47 9.96 -19.11 -28.15
C THR A 47 9.43 -19.05 -26.71
N GLN A 48 10.31 -19.28 -25.72
CA GLN A 48 9.99 -19.10 -24.29
C GLN A 48 9.88 -17.60 -23.94
N VAL A 49 8.84 -16.94 -24.45
CA VAL A 49 8.56 -15.53 -24.22
C VAL A 49 7.44 -15.40 -23.21
N SER A 50 7.65 -14.56 -22.20
CA SER A 50 6.64 -14.30 -21.17
C SER A 50 6.40 -12.80 -21.03
N SER A 51 5.12 -12.38 -21.05
CA SER A 51 4.75 -11.01 -20.70
C SER A 51 4.87 -10.81 -19.19
N VAL A 52 5.82 -10.00 -18.73
CA VAL A 52 5.99 -9.73 -17.30
C VAL A 52 4.76 -9.04 -16.70
N VAL A 53 4.04 -8.26 -17.51
CA VAL A 53 2.84 -7.52 -17.07
C VAL A 53 1.69 -8.47 -16.76
N GLN A 54 1.50 -9.53 -17.56
CA GLN A 54 0.50 -10.57 -17.27
C GLN A 54 0.78 -11.32 -15.96
N TYR A 55 2.06 -11.43 -15.59
CA TYR A 55 2.48 -12.09 -14.36
C TYR A 55 2.54 -11.13 -13.16
N VAL A 56 2.10 -9.87 -13.26
CA VAL A 56 2.03 -8.95 -12.10
C VAL A 56 1.34 -9.53 -10.85
N PRO A 57 0.28 -10.35 -10.96
CA PRO A 57 -0.29 -11.04 -9.81
C PRO A 57 0.56 -12.18 -9.22
N ALA A 58 1.60 -12.62 -9.92
CA ALA A 58 2.46 -13.75 -9.53
C ALA A 58 3.73 -13.27 -8.81
N GLU A 59 4.43 -14.20 -8.16
CA GLU A 59 5.70 -13.91 -7.49
C GLU A 59 6.89 -13.93 -8.46
N ALA A 60 6.84 -14.81 -9.46
CA ALA A 60 7.93 -15.02 -10.40
C ALA A 60 7.44 -15.51 -11.77
N VAL A 61 8.31 -15.40 -12.77
CA VAL A 61 8.06 -15.86 -14.14
C VAL A 61 8.88 -17.11 -14.41
N ALA A 62 8.24 -18.19 -14.88
CA ALA A 62 8.88 -19.48 -15.11
C ALA A 62 9.67 -19.52 -16.44
N LEU A 63 10.81 -18.84 -16.49
CA LEU A 63 11.71 -18.78 -17.65
C LEU A 63 12.95 -19.68 -17.50
N LEU A 64 12.75 -21.00 -17.50
CA LEU A 64 13.84 -21.94 -17.23
C LEU A 64 15.08 -21.74 -18.13
N PRO A 65 16.30 -21.88 -17.60
CA PRO A 65 16.65 -22.40 -16.26
C PRO A 65 16.55 -21.40 -15.10
N ARG A 66 16.25 -20.12 -15.35
CA ARG A 66 16.12 -19.08 -14.31
C ARG A 66 14.64 -18.85 -13.97
N VAL A 67 14.35 -18.43 -12.75
CA VAL A 67 12.99 -18.03 -12.37
C VAL A 67 13.05 -16.60 -11.84
N PRO A 68 13.13 -15.58 -12.73
CA PRO A 68 13.21 -14.19 -12.30
C PRO A 68 11.94 -13.79 -11.56
N SER A 69 12.09 -12.93 -10.55
CA SER A 69 10.91 -12.31 -9.93
C SER A 69 10.23 -11.37 -10.92
N VAL A 70 8.94 -11.11 -10.71
CA VAL A 70 8.21 -10.18 -11.57
C VAL A 70 8.77 -8.76 -11.49
N VAL A 71 9.23 -8.34 -10.30
CA VAL A 71 9.91 -7.06 -10.12
C VAL A 71 11.21 -7.01 -10.91
N GLU A 72 12.02 -8.08 -10.92
CA GLU A 72 13.23 -8.15 -11.75
C GLU A 72 12.90 -8.01 -13.24
N GLY A 73 11.85 -8.68 -13.71
CA GLY A 73 11.38 -8.55 -15.08
C GLY A 73 10.92 -7.14 -15.43
N LEU A 74 10.14 -6.50 -14.55
CA LEU A 74 9.69 -5.12 -14.75
C LEU A 74 10.84 -4.12 -14.70
N VAL A 75 11.84 -4.33 -13.84
CA VAL A 75 13.06 -3.53 -13.82
C VAL A 75 13.80 -3.66 -15.15
N ALA A 76 13.90 -4.86 -15.72
CA ALA A 76 14.49 -5.03 -17.05
C ALA A 76 13.69 -4.29 -18.12
N VAL A 77 12.34 -4.39 -18.11
CA VAL A 77 11.47 -3.68 -19.05
C VAL A 77 11.63 -2.16 -18.93
N PHE A 78 11.53 -1.60 -17.73
CA PHE A 78 11.67 -0.16 -17.51
C PHE A 78 13.09 0.36 -17.80
N GLY A 79 14.11 -0.45 -17.51
CA GLY A 79 15.49 -0.14 -17.88
C GLY A 79 15.66 -0.04 -19.39
N ALA A 80 15.15 -1.02 -20.14
CA ALA A 80 15.15 -1.00 -21.60
C ALA A 80 14.37 0.20 -22.16
N VAL A 81 13.26 0.59 -21.49
CA VAL A 81 12.52 1.81 -21.85
C VAL A 81 13.39 3.05 -21.74
N LEU A 82 14.00 3.26 -20.59
CA LEU A 82 14.83 4.45 -20.34
C LEU A 82 16.03 4.50 -21.30
N GLU A 83 16.65 3.36 -21.57
CA GLU A 83 17.75 3.24 -22.53
C GLU A 83 17.32 3.65 -23.95
N ASN A 84 16.20 3.11 -24.44
CA ASN A 84 15.68 3.41 -25.78
C ASN A 84 15.17 4.86 -25.88
N LEU A 85 14.62 5.41 -24.80
CA LEU A 85 14.26 6.83 -24.73
C LEU A 85 15.48 7.76 -24.59
N ARG A 86 16.68 7.22 -24.33
CA ARG A 86 17.92 7.95 -24.04
C ARG A 86 17.81 8.86 -22.81
N VAL A 87 17.12 8.37 -21.79
CA VAL A 87 16.95 9.06 -20.50
C VAL A 87 17.89 8.44 -19.48
N SER A 88 18.74 9.26 -18.87
CA SER A 88 19.63 8.80 -17.79
C SER A 88 18.86 8.59 -16.49
N ALA A 89 19.21 7.52 -15.76
CA ALA A 89 18.72 7.29 -14.41
C ALA A 89 19.68 7.92 -13.36
N PRO A 90 19.16 8.48 -12.24
CA PRO A 90 17.75 8.64 -11.94
C PRO A 90 17.09 9.75 -12.78
N CYS A 91 15.88 9.50 -13.28
CA CYS A 91 15.05 10.50 -13.95
C CYS A 91 14.17 11.26 -12.94
N GLU A 92 13.59 12.39 -13.37
CA GLU A 92 12.85 13.29 -12.49
C GLU A 92 11.60 12.64 -11.91
N ARG A 93 10.79 12.07 -12.80
CA ARG A 93 9.51 11.44 -12.50
C ARG A 93 9.17 10.40 -13.55
N ILE A 94 8.57 9.31 -13.11
CA ILE A 94 7.90 8.34 -13.97
C ILE A 94 6.39 8.36 -13.67
N THR A 95 5.58 8.69 -14.67
CA THR A 95 4.12 8.54 -14.60
C THR A 95 3.73 7.22 -15.23
N VAL A 96 3.16 6.30 -14.43
CA VAL A 96 2.71 4.98 -14.87
C VAL A 96 1.19 4.99 -15.03
N ILE A 97 0.73 4.92 -16.28
CA ILE A 97 -0.67 4.73 -16.64
C ILE A 97 -0.92 3.22 -16.71
N CYS A 98 -1.76 2.71 -15.82
CA CYS A 98 -2.02 1.28 -15.65
C CYS A 98 -3.51 0.95 -15.81
N PRO A 99 -3.87 -0.32 -16.07
CA PRO A 99 -5.27 -0.74 -16.23
C PRO A 99 -6.12 -0.29 -15.03
N THR A 100 -7.34 0.17 -15.29
CA THR A 100 -8.13 0.92 -14.30
C THR A 100 -8.52 0.08 -13.08
N GLU A 101 -8.73 -1.22 -13.28
CA GLU A 101 -9.05 -2.19 -12.24
C GLU A 101 -7.84 -2.59 -11.37
N TRP A 102 -6.61 -2.16 -11.71
CA TRP A 102 -5.42 -2.49 -10.91
C TRP A 102 -5.48 -1.76 -9.59
N GLY A 103 -5.73 -2.53 -8.52
CA GLY A 103 -5.63 -2.05 -7.15
C GLY A 103 -4.19 -1.85 -6.67
N ALA A 104 -4.05 -1.41 -5.42
CA ALA A 104 -2.77 -1.06 -4.80
C ALA A 104 -1.71 -2.18 -4.87
N SER A 105 -2.11 -3.45 -4.78
CA SER A 105 -1.19 -4.58 -4.86
C SER A 105 -0.42 -4.62 -6.19
N ARG A 106 -1.12 -4.59 -7.34
CA ARG A 106 -0.48 -4.60 -8.66
C ARG A 106 0.34 -3.34 -8.91
N ARG A 107 -0.19 -2.18 -8.49
CA ARG A 107 0.54 -0.90 -8.57
C ARG A 107 1.83 -0.92 -7.73
N SER A 108 1.84 -1.59 -6.59
CA SER A 108 3.04 -1.71 -5.73
C SER A 108 4.19 -2.48 -6.39
N VAL A 109 3.88 -3.44 -7.27
CA VAL A 109 4.89 -4.20 -8.02
C VAL A 109 5.55 -3.30 -9.08
N LEU A 110 4.74 -2.53 -9.81
CA LEU A 110 5.21 -1.50 -10.74
C LEU A 110 6.03 -0.42 -10.02
N ASP A 111 5.57 0.04 -8.86
CA ASP A 111 6.24 1.06 -8.03
C ASP A 111 7.63 0.58 -7.58
N GLN A 112 7.73 -0.66 -7.09
CA GLN A 112 9.02 -1.27 -6.70
C GLN A 112 10.02 -1.31 -7.87
N ALA A 113 9.55 -1.56 -9.09
CA ALA A 113 10.39 -1.55 -10.28
C ALA A 113 10.76 -0.12 -10.70
N ALA A 114 9.79 0.80 -10.76
CA ALA A 114 10.00 2.20 -11.18
C ALA A 114 10.93 2.95 -10.22
N ARG A 115 10.88 2.67 -8.91
CA ARG A 115 11.76 3.27 -7.89
C ARG A 115 13.24 2.97 -8.07
N ARG A 116 13.61 2.01 -8.94
CA ARG A 116 15.00 1.81 -9.33
C ARG A 116 15.54 2.91 -10.24
N PHE A 117 14.65 3.70 -10.86
CA PHE A 117 14.98 4.68 -11.88
C PHE A 117 14.56 6.11 -11.54
N THR A 118 13.74 6.30 -10.50
CA THR A 118 13.33 7.63 -10.04
C THR A 118 12.92 7.60 -8.56
N GLY A 119 13.01 8.75 -7.89
CA GLY A 119 12.44 8.94 -6.55
C GLY A 119 10.95 9.29 -6.57
N ASP A 120 10.42 9.72 -7.72
CA ASP A 120 9.04 10.21 -7.88
C ASP A 120 8.27 9.37 -8.90
N VAL A 121 7.35 8.54 -8.40
CA VAL A 121 6.50 7.67 -9.20
C VAL A 121 5.06 8.10 -9.01
N VAL A 122 4.38 8.44 -10.11
CA VAL A 122 2.97 8.83 -10.12
C VAL A 122 2.18 7.77 -10.87
N PHE A 123 1.00 7.42 -10.36
CA PHE A 123 0.10 6.48 -11.02
C PHE A 123 -1.13 7.20 -11.56
N GLU A 124 -1.55 6.80 -12.75
CA GLU A 124 -2.84 7.18 -13.33
C GLU A 124 -3.60 5.95 -13.81
N GLU A 125 -4.93 6.02 -13.76
CA GLU A 125 -5.80 5.01 -14.34
C GLU A 125 -5.93 5.22 -15.85
N LEU A 126 -5.86 4.12 -16.61
CA LEU A 126 -5.97 4.14 -18.07
C LEU A 126 -7.27 4.81 -18.54
N ALA A 127 -8.40 4.56 -17.87
CA ALA A 127 -9.68 5.17 -18.22
C ALA A 127 -9.70 6.69 -18.01
N VAL A 128 -9.10 7.16 -16.91
CA VAL A 128 -8.95 8.60 -16.62
C VAL A 128 -8.06 9.23 -17.69
N ARG A 129 -6.93 8.60 -18.01
CA ARG A 129 -6.01 9.08 -19.04
C ARG A 129 -6.67 9.10 -20.43
N ALA A 130 -7.44 8.07 -20.78
CA ALA A 130 -8.17 7.97 -22.05
C ALA A 130 -9.16 9.13 -22.25
N VAL A 131 -9.91 9.47 -21.20
CA VAL A 131 -10.85 10.60 -21.23
C VAL A 131 -10.12 11.95 -21.18
N ALA A 132 -9.05 12.06 -20.39
CA ALA A 132 -8.30 13.30 -20.30
C ALA A 132 -7.57 13.66 -21.62
N ALA A 133 -7.05 12.65 -22.34
CA ALA A 133 -6.25 12.86 -23.55
C ALA A 133 -7.08 13.15 -24.82
N ASP A 134 -8.37 12.77 -24.85
CA ASP A 134 -9.23 12.93 -26.02
C ASP A 134 -10.13 14.16 -25.90
N GLU A 135 -9.84 15.21 -26.69
CA GLU A 135 -10.60 16.46 -26.71
C GLU A 135 -12.08 16.28 -27.02
N GLY A 136 -12.47 15.30 -27.84
CA GLY A 136 -13.88 15.10 -28.15
C GLY A 136 -14.68 14.46 -27.01
N THR A 137 -14.04 14.17 -25.86
CA THR A 137 -14.74 13.86 -24.60
C THR A 137 -15.01 15.11 -23.74
N SER A 138 -14.50 16.29 -24.13
CA SER A 138 -14.62 17.52 -23.31
C SER A 138 -16.06 17.92 -22.99
N HIS A 139 -16.98 17.63 -23.92
CA HIS A 139 -18.42 17.87 -23.75
C HIS A 139 -19.20 16.69 -23.17
N SER A 140 -18.55 15.52 -23.01
CA SER A 140 -19.14 14.35 -22.38
C SER A 140 -19.12 14.53 -20.86
N ARG A 141 -20.26 14.33 -20.20
CA ARG A 141 -20.33 14.35 -18.73
C ARG A 141 -19.94 13.00 -18.15
N ARG A 142 -20.35 11.93 -18.84
CA ARG A 142 -20.11 10.55 -18.42
C ARG A 142 -19.69 9.70 -19.62
N THR A 143 -18.44 9.28 -19.64
CA THR A 143 -17.85 8.49 -20.72
C THR A 143 -17.64 7.06 -20.29
N LEU A 144 -18.11 6.11 -21.09
CA LEU A 144 -17.79 4.69 -20.96
C LEU A 144 -16.41 4.43 -21.57
N VAL A 145 -15.52 3.74 -20.87
CA VAL A 145 -14.21 3.32 -21.38
C VAL A 145 -14.10 1.80 -21.31
N LEU A 146 -13.71 1.19 -22.42
CA LEU A 146 -13.46 -0.24 -22.56
C LEU A 146 -11.96 -0.49 -22.72
N GLU A 147 -11.42 -1.30 -21.83
CA GLU A 147 -10.03 -1.72 -21.80
C GLU A 147 -9.97 -3.23 -22.04
N PHE A 148 -9.17 -3.67 -23.00
CA PHE A 148 -9.02 -5.08 -23.33
C PHE A 148 -7.61 -5.55 -22.99
N GLY A 149 -7.51 -6.48 -22.04
CA GLY A 149 -6.31 -7.26 -21.81
C GLY A 149 -6.22 -8.44 -22.79
N ALA A 150 -5.26 -9.33 -22.57
CA ALA A 150 -5.11 -10.51 -23.44
C ALA A 150 -6.28 -11.48 -23.32
N LEU A 151 -6.79 -11.66 -22.09
CA LEU A 151 -7.88 -12.59 -21.74
C LEU A 151 -8.99 -11.93 -20.91
N THR A 152 -8.88 -10.62 -20.70
CA THR A 152 -9.70 -9.86 -19.77
C THR A 152 -10.32 -8.66 -20.46
N THR A 153 -11.44 -8.19 -19.92
CA THR A 153 -12.06 -6.93 -20.32
C THR A 153 -12.40 -6.14 -19.05
N THR A 154 -11.98 -4.89 -19.01
CA THR A 154 -12.38 -3.93 -17.97
C THR A 154 -13.25 -2.87 -18.62
N ALA A 155 -14.37 -2.54 -17.98
CA ALA A 155 -15.25 -1.48 -18.42
C ALA A 155 -15.42 -0.48 -17.28
N SER A 156 -15.22 0.80 -17.56
CA SER A 156 -15.25 1.87 -16.55
C SER A 156 -16.14 3.01 -17.03
N THR A 157 -16.86 3.64 -16.12
CA THR A 157 -17.49 4.94 -16.37
C THR A 157 -16.63 6.03 -15.74
N VAL A 158 -16.41 7.10 -16.49
CA VAL A 158 -15.53 8.20 -16.10
C VAL A 158 -16.32 9.49 -16.19
N ILE A 159 -16.26 10.28 -15.12
CA ILE A 159 -16.95 11.55 -15.01
C ILE A 159 -15.95 12.69 -15.07
N ARG A 160 -16.30 13.73 -15.84
CA ARG A 160 -15.62 15.02 -15.82
C ARG A 160 -16.38 15.96 -14.89
N SER A 161 -15.78 16.30 -13.76
CA SER A 161 -16.36 17.21 -12.77
C SER A 161 -15.48 18.45 -12.57
N HIS A 162 -15.91 19.37 -11.71
CA HIS A 162 -15.09 20.50 -11.27
C HIS A 162 -13.81 20.07 -10.53
N GLN A 163 -13.75 18.84 -10.01
CA GLN A 163 -12.59 18.27 -9.32
C GLN A 163 -11.61 17.59 -10.29
N GLY A 164 -11.92 17.59 -11.58
CA GLY A 164 -11.17 16.86 -12.61
C GLY A 164 -11.88 15.60 -13.09
N VAL A 165 -11.15 14.82 -13.87
CA VAL A 165 -11.58 13.55 -14.48
C VAL A 165 -11.31 12.43 -13.47
N HIS A 166 -12.32 11.62 -13.16
CA HIS A 166 -12.18 10.49 -12.24
C HIS A 166 -13.11 9.34 -12.63
N VAL A 167 -12.75 8.13 -12.20
CA VAL A 167 -13.58 6.93 -12.37
C VAL A 167 -14.78 7.03 -11.43
N GLU A 168 -15.99 6.82 -11.97
CA GLU A 168 -17.22 6.69 -11.18
C GLU A 168 -17.46 5.22 -10.82
N SER A 169 -17.47 4.34 -11.82
CA SER A 169 -17.63 2.89 -11.63
C SER A 169 -16.66 2.11 -12.50
N CYS A 170 -16.29 0.90 -12.06
CA CYS A 170 -15.39 0.01 -12.76
C CYS A 170 -15.84 -1.44 -12.56
N GLU A 171 -16.06 -2.15 -13.66
CA GLU A 171 -16.44 -3.55 -13.69
C GLU A 171 -15.38 -4.34 -14.47
N HIS A 172 -14.99 -5.51 -13.94
CA HIS A 172 -13.93 -6.33 -14.52
C HIS A 172 -14.45 -7.73 -14.86
N ALA A 173 -14.21 -8.17 -16.09
CA ALA A 173 -14.46 -9.51 -16.58
C ALA A 173 -13.12 -10.24 -16.79
N PRO A 174 -12.71 -11.14 -15.87
CA PRO A 174 -11.39 -11.78 -15.91
C PRO A 174 -11.26 -12.89 -16.96
N THR A 175 -12.34 -13.28 -17.62
CA THR A 175 -12.38 -14.38 -18.60
C THR A 175 -13.13 -13.98 -19.87
N LEU A 176 -13.07 -12.70 -20.23
CA LEU A 176 -13.66 -12.19 -21.46
C LEU A 176 -12.55 -11.60 -22.31
N ALA A 177 -12.07 -12.38 -23.28
CA ALA A 177 -11.08 -11.91 -24.23
C ALA A 177 -11.74 -11.16 -25.39
N LEU A 178 -11.08 -10.11 -25.91
CA LEU A 178 -11.56 -9.41 -27.11
C LEU A 178 -11.80 -10.35 -28.30
N ALA A 179 -11.00 -11.41 -28.43
CA ALA A 179 -11.13 -12.41 -29.48
C ALA A 179 -12.49 -13.13 -29.45
N GLU A 180 -13.05 -13.35 -28.26
CA GLU A 180 -14.31 -14.07 -28.02
C GLU A 180 -15.55 -13.21 -28.27
N ILE A 181 -15.38 -11.88 -28.34
CA ILE A 181 -16.47 -10.94 -28.61
C ILE A 181 -16.74 -10.94 -30.12
N LEU A 182 -17.70 -11.76 -30.51
CA LEU A 182 -18.19 -11.91 -31.88
C LEU A 182 -19.72 -11.67 -31.93
N PRO A 183 -20.31 -11.29 -33.07
CA PRO A 183 -21.76 -11.16 -33.19
C PRO A 183 -22.48 -12.41 -32.69
N GLU A 184 -23.54 -12.22 -31.88
CA GLU A 184 -24.40 -13.30 -31.37
C GLU A 184 -23.68 -14.38 -30.54
N SER A 185 -22.47 -14.11 -30.06
CA SER A 185 -21.69 -15.03 -29.23
C SER A 185 -22.01 -14.91 -27.73
N SER A 186 -21.58 -15.90 -26.96
CA SER A 186 -21.55 -15.82 -25.49
C SER A 186 -20.65 -14.68 -25.01
N GLY A 187 -19.54 -14.40 -25.69
CA GLY A 187 -18.66 -13.27 -25.39
C GLY A 187 -19.35 -11.93 -25.54
N PHE A 188 -20.12 -11.74 -26.61
CA PHE A 188 -20.96 -10.55 -26.82
C PHE A 188 -22.03 -10.41 -25.74
N THR A 189 -22.72 -11.51 -25.41
CA THR A 189 -23.71 -11.52 -24.32
C THR A 189 -23.08 -11.15 -22.98
N THR A 190 -21.87 -11.64 -22.72
CA THR A 190 -21.11 -11.35 -21.49
C THR A 190 -20.67 -9.88 -21.45
N LEU A 191 -20.23 -9.31 -22.57
CA LEU A 191 -19.93 -7.88 -22.68
C LEU A 191 -21.18 -7.04 -22.37
N CYS A 192 -22.33 -7.35 -22.97
CA CYS A 192 -23.57 -6.64 -22.68
C CYS A 192 -23.93 -6.73 -21.19
N ALA A 193 -23.85 -7.91 -20.58
CA ALA A 193 -24.11 -8.06 -19.14
C ALA A 193 -23.11 -7.28 -18.26
N LEU A 194 -21.86 -7.14 -18.68
CA LEU A 194 -20.85 -6.31 -18.02
C LEU A 194 -21.25 -4.82 -18.07
N LEU A 195 -21.66 -4.33 -19.24
CA LEU A 195 -22.14 -2.96 -19.42
C LEU A 195 -23.38 -2.68 -18.58
N ASP A 196 -24.28 -3.65 -18.43
CA ASP A 196 -25.51 -3.49 -17.64
C ASP A 196 -25.22 -3.21 -16.19
N ARG A 197 -24.32 -4.00 -15.60
CA ARG A 197 -23.87 -3.82 -14.21
C ARG A 197 -23.15 -2.50 -14.04
N LEU A 198 -22.28 -2.15 -14.99
CA LEU A 198 -21.49 -0.93 -14.92
C LEU A 198 -22.35 0.34 -14.97
N LEU A 199 -23.33 0.35 -15.89
CA LEU A 199 -24.18 1.50 -16.14
C LEU A 199 -25.22 1.69 -15.04
N ASP A 200 -25.72 0.60 -14.43
CA ASP A 200 -26.74 0.60 -13.38
C ASP A 200 -27.93 1.53 -13.70
N GLY A 201 -28.39 1.49 -14.95
CA GLY A 201 -29.48 2.33 -15.46
C GLY A 201 -29.14 3.79 -15.75
N GLN A 202 -27.92 4.24 -15.46
CA GLN A 202 -27.43 5.57 -15.86
C GLN A 202 -26.83 5.53 -17.28
N PRO A 203 -27.20 6.46 -18.18
CA PRO A 203 -26.64 6.49 -19.53
C PRO A 203 -25.19 6.98 -19.54
N ALA A 204 -24.46 6.65 -20.60
CA ALA A 204 -23.18 7.27 -20.94
C ALA A 204 -23.37 8.11 -22.21
N ASP A 205 -22.75 9.29 -22.27
CA ASP A 205 -22.88 10.21 -23.41
C ASP A 205 -22.01 9.78 -24.60
N LEU A 206 -20.90 9.10 -24.29
CA LEU A 206 -19.87 8.70 -25.23
C LEU A 206 -19.22 7.40 -24.76
N ALA A 207 -18.72 6.59 -25.68
CA ALA A 207 -17.91 5.42 -25.39
C ALA A 207 -16.53 5.51 -26.05
N GLN A 208 -15.52 4.97 -25.38
CA GLN A 208 -14.15 4.82 -25.86
C GLN A 208 -13.69 3.38 -25.72
N SER A 209 -12.89 2.90 -26.67
CA SER A 209 -12.17 1.62 -26.58
C SER A 209 -10.68 1.86 -26.70
N VAL A 210 -9.91 1.32 -25.76
CA VAL A 210 -8.46 1.50 -25.72
C VAL A 210 -7.77 0.29 -26.35
N GLY A 211 -6.81 0.55 -27.25
CA GLY A 211 -5.95 -0.47 -27.85
C GLY A 211 -6.59 -1.31 -28.95
N VAL A 212 -7.84 -1.04 -29.34
CA VAL A 212 -8.55 -1.77 -30.40
C VAL A 212 -8.46 -1.00 -31.72
N THR A 213 -7.76 -1.58 -32.70
CA THR A 213 -7.59 -0.99 -34.04
C THR A 213 -8.30 -1.75 -35.15
N ASP A 214 -8.75 -2.99 -34.88
CA ASP A 214 -9.44 -3.82 -35.87
C ASP A 214 -10.87 -3.29 -36.10
N ALA A 215 -11.17 -2.93 -37.35
CA ALA A 215 -12.45 -2.31 -37.71
C ALA A 215 -13.65 -3.24 -37.47
N ALA A 216 -13.51 -4.54 -37.76
CA ALA A 216 -14.58 -5.50 -37.56
C ALA A 216 -14.88 -5.68 -36.05
N LYS A 217 -13.84 -5.72 -35.21
CA LYS A 217 -13.99 -5.73 -33.76
C LYS A 217 -14.64 -4.43 -33.26
N LEU A 218 -14.22 -3.28 -33.76
CA LEU A 218 -14.84 -1.99 -33.39
C LEU A 218 -16.32 -1.94 -33.77
N ASP A 219 -16.73 -2.52 -34.89
CA ASP A 219 -18.15 -2.58 -35.28
C ASP A 219 -18.96 -3.45 -34.33
N VAL A 220 -18.43 -4.60 -33.88
CA VAL A 220 -19.06 -5.46 -32.87
C VAL A 220 -19.19 -4.73 -31.53
N LEU A 221 -18.12 -4.07 -31.09
CA LEU A 221 -18.15 -3.28 -29.86
C LEU A 221 -19.16 -2.12 -29.95
N ARG A 222 -19.23 -1.44 -31.11
CA ARG A 222 -20.20 -0.38 -31.36
C ARG A 222 -21.62 -0.91 -31.25
N ALA A 223 -21.91 -2.10 -31.78
CA ALA A 223 -23.22 -2.73 -31.64
C ALA A 223 -23.57 -3.00 -30.16
N ALA A 224 -22.64 -3.52 -29.36
CA ALA A 224 -22.85 -3.73 -27.93
C ALA A 224 -23.10 -2.41 -27.17
N VAL A 225 -22.30 -1.38 -27.46
CA VAL A 225 -22.47 -0.04 -26.87
C VAL A 225 -23.82 0.56 -27.26
N GLN A 226 -24.21 0.51 -28.53
CA GLN A 226 -25.49 1.05 -28.98
C GLN A 226 -26.68 0.29 -28.38
N GLN A 227 -26.55 -1.02 -28.22
CA GLN A 227 -27.57 -1.85 -27.60
C GLN A 227 -27.78 -1.48 -26.13
N ARG A 228 -26.73 -1.11 -25.40
CA ARG A 228 -26.82 -0.83 -23.95
C ARG A 228 -26.91 0.63 -23.55
N CYS A 229 -26.25 1.52 -24.30
CA CYS A 229 -26.19 2.95 -24.03
C CYS A 229 -27.16 3.75 -24.91
N GLY A 230 -27.67 3.16 -26.00
CA GLY A 230 -28.59 3.79 -26.94
C GLY A 230 -27.94 4.08 -28.30
N PRO A 231 -28.74 4.22 -29.38
CA PRO A 231 -28.26 4.28 -30.76
C PRO A 231 -27.42 5.53 -31.08
N GLY A 232 -27.54 6.59 -30.29
CA GLY A 232 -26.81 7.85 -30.47
C GLY A 232 -25.41 7.87 -29.84
N VAL A 233 -25.05 6.87 -29.03
CA VAL A 233 -23.77 6.85 -28.32
C VAL A 233 -22.67 6.38 -29.28
N ALA A 234 -21.74 7.28 -29.59
CA ALA A 234 -20.62 6.97 -30.46
C ALA A 234 -19.53 6.19 -29.70
N LEU A 235 -18.91 5.21 -30.37
CA LEU A 235 -17.70 4.53 -29.89
C LEU A 235 -16.47 5.09 -30.62
N ARG A 236 -15.50 5.57 -29.85
CA ARG A 236 -14.23 6.10 -30.34
C ARG A 236 -13.07 5.18 -29.97
N ALA A 237 -12.19 4.90 -30.91
CA ALA A 237 -10.99 4.11 -30.66
C ALA A 237 -9.81 5.00 -30.27
N LEU A 238 -9.09 4.62 -29.22
CA LEU A 238 -7.86 5.23 -28.76
C LEU A 238 -6.71 4.24 -28.92
N THR A 239 -5.61 4.70 -29.49
CA THR A 239 -4.37 3.93 -29.57
C THR A 239 -3.45 4.24 -28.39
N GLY A 240 -2.51 3.35 -28.08
CA GLY A 240 -1.49 3.61 -27.05
C GLY A 240 -0.76 4.95 -27.22
N PRO A 241 -0.32 5.32 -28.45
CA PRO A 241 0.23 6.64 -28.73
C PRO A 241 -0.66 7.85 -28.39
N ASP A 242 -1.99 7.70 -28.42
CA ASP A 242 -2.90 8.79 -28.07
C ASP A 242 -2.91 9.06 -26.56
N LEU A 243 -2.69 8.01 -25.75
CA LEU A 243 -2.68 8.10 -24.28
C LEU A 243 -1.43 8.80 -23.72
N ILE A 244 -0.29 8.67 -24.42
CA ILE A 244 0.98 9.34 -24.07
C ILE A 244 1.13 10.73 -24.70
N ARG A 245 0.17 11.16 -25.54
CA ARG A 245 0.14 12.53 -26.11
C ARG A 245 -0.69 13.51 -25.28
N GLY A 246 -1.21 13.06 -24.13
CA GLY A 246 -2.03 13.88 -23.24
C GLY A 246 -1.42 15.25 -22.99
N HIS A 247 -2.26 16.28 -23.09
CA HIS A 247 -1.90 17.70 -23.08
C HIS A 247 -0.67 17.99 -22.20
N GLN A 248 0.42 18.44 -22.84
CA GLN A 248 1.22 19.47 -22.18
C GLN A 248 0.28 20.65 -22.04
N THR A 249 -0.33 20.81 -20.87
CA THR A 249 -0.61 22.15 -20.40
C THR A 249 0.75 22.82 -20.37
N GLU A 250 1.03 23.59 -21.42
CA GLU A 250 2.03 24.65 -21.38
C GLU A 250 1.81 25.29 -20.01
N PRO A 251 2.79 25.22 -19.08
CA PRO A 251 2.59 25.79 -17.76
C PRO A 251 2.18 27.22 -18.05
N ILE A 252 0.95 27.59 -17.66
CA ILE A 252 0.57 28.99 -17.63
C ILE A 252 1.73 29.64 -16.92
N HIS A 253 2.48 30.46 -17.66
CA HIS A 253 3.56 31.23 -17.08
C HIS A 253 2.85 32.10 -16.06
N GLN A 254 2.78 31.63 -14.81
CA GLN A 254 2.46 32.49 -13.70
C GLN A 254 3.56 33.53 -13.78
N PRO A 255 3.22 34.81 -14.04
CA PRO A 255 4.22 35.86 -13.96
C PRO A 255 4.88 35.69 -12.61
N GLU A 256 6.20 35.51 -12.61
CA GLU A 256 6.99 35.36 -11.40
C GLU A 256 6.65 36.56 -10.51
N LEU A 257 5.83 36.33 -9.47
CA LEU A 257 5.40 37.40 -8.58
C LEU A 257 6.66 37.93 -7.90
N PRO A 258 6.96 39.23 -8.01
CA PRO A 258 8.13 39.81 -7.36
C PRO A 258 8.12 39.45 -5.87
N SER A 259 9.28 39.05 -5.35
CA SER A 259 9.44 38.73 -3.94
C SER A 259 8.95 39.89 -3.06
N ALA A 260 7.95 39.58 -2.23
CA ALA A 260 7.48 40.34 -1.06
C ALA A 260 7.44 41.88 -1.20
N LEU A 261 6.30 42.41 -1.64
CA LEU A 261 5.88 43.74 -1.19
C LEU A 261 5.33 43.64 0.24
N PRO A 262 5.49 44.68 1.09
CA PRO A 262 5.01 44.65 2.47
C PRO A 262 3.51 44.41 2.48
N GLN A 263 3.06 43.34 3.14
CA GLN A 263 1.66 43.02 3.26
C GLN A 263 0.94 44.11 4.03
N THR A 264 0.12 44.89 3.34
CA THR A 264 -0.75 45.90 3.93
C THR A 264 -1.77 45.19 4.84
N GLU A 265 -1.85 45.66 6.08
CA GLU A 265 -2.60 45.18 7.26
C GLU A 265 -4.10 44.88 7.07
N TRP A 266 -4.70 45.28 5.94
CA TRP A 266 -6.13 45.17 5.68
C TRP A 266 -6.61 43.79 5.16
N MET A 267 -5.71 42.90 4.73
CA MET A 267 -6.03 41.61 4.10
C MET A 267 -5.99 40.37 5.02
N GLN A 268 -5.80 40.52 6.33
CA GLN A 268 -5.87 39.35 7.21
C GLN A 268 -7.29 38.74 7.28
N PRO A 269 -7.42 37.40 7.26
CA PRO A 269 -8.69 36.71 7.36
C PRO A 269 -9.42 37.09 8.66
N LEU A 270 -10.73 37.33 8.56
CA LEU A 270 -11.59 37.86 9.64
C LEU A 270 -11.51 37.08 10.97
N ARG A 271 -11.02 35.82 10.96
CA ARG A 271 -10.79 35.00 12.17
C ARG A 271 -9.63 35.52 13.03
N GLU A 272 -8.60 36.12 12.44
CA GLU A 272 -7.45 36.66 13.20
C GLU A 272 -7.80 37.99 13.89
N ARG A 273 -8.66 38.83 13.28
CA ARG A 273 -9.22 40.03 13.96
C ARG A 273 -10.14 39.67 15.13
N ALA A 274 -10.89 38.57 15.02
CA ALA A 274 -11.75 38.10 16.11
C ALA A 274 -10.93 37.58 17.31
N ALA A 275 -9.75 36.99 17.07
CA ALA A 275 -8.84 36.55 18.13
C ALA A 275 -8.13 37.71 18.84
N ALA A 276 -7.89 38.83 18.13
CA ALA A 276 -7.27 40.03 18.69
C ALA A 276 -8.25 40.91 19.53
N GLN A 277 -9.55 40.65 19.47
CA GLN A 277 -10.59 41.37 20.22
C GLN A 277 -11.14 40.57 21.41
N GLN A 278 -10.26 40.02 22.25
CA GLN A 278 -10.68 39.64 23.61
C GLN A 278 -10.73 40.91 24.49
N PRO A 279 -11.89 41.26 25.08
CA PRO A 279 -11.97 42.43 25.95
C PRO A 279 -11.11 42.21 27.19
N ARG A 280 -10.17 43.12 27.45
CA ARG A 280 -9.45 43.24 28.72
C ARG A 280 -10.47 43.37 29.85
N ARG A 281 -10.76 42.26 30.53
CA ARG A 281 -11.45 42.28 31.82
C ARG A 281 -10.50 42.85 32.85
N ASN A 282 -10.61 44.15 33.09
CA ASN A 282 -10.13 44.77 34.33
C ASN A 282 -10.96 44.20 35.49
N GLY A 283 -10.33 43.37 36.31
CA GLY A 283 -10.94 42.74 37.48
C GLY A 283 -9.89 42.57 38.56
N LEU A 284 -9.35 43.69 39.04
CA LEU A 284 -8.60 43.75 40.28
C LEU A 284 -9.63 43.76 41.41
N GLY A 285 -9.60 42.72 42.26
CA GLY A 285 -10.40 42.62 43.47
C GLY A 285 -11.24 41.35 43.53
N TYR A 286 -10.65 40.27 44.05
CA TYR A 286 -11.15 39.47 45.17
C TYR A 286 -10.22 38.26 45.35
N VAL A 287 -9.17 38.47 46.15
CA VAL A 287 -8.49 37.40 46.89
C VAL A 287 -9.36 37.15 48.13
N GLY A 288 -9.73 35.89 48.39
CA GLY A 288 -10.35 35.54 49.66
C GLY A 288 -10.96 34.14 49.68
N ALA A 289 -10.26 33.22 50.34
CA ALA A 289 -10.65 31.84 50.72
C ALA A 289 -10.66 30.82 49.56
N ALA A 290 -9.98 29.67 49.61
CA ALA A 290 -9.48 28.93 50.76
C ALA A 290 -8.22 28.14 50.37
N VAL A 291 -7.10 28.49 51.00
CA VAL A 291 -6.00 27.57 51.25
C VAL A 291 -6.34 26.88 52.56
N ALA A 292 -6.77 25.62 52.50
CA ALA A 292 -6.73 24.70 53.63
C ALA A 292 -6.82 23.27 53.09
N ALA A 293 -5.91 22.42 53.57
CA ALA A 293 -5.83 20.97 53.33
C ALA A 293 -5.12 20.51 52.04
N ILE A 294 -3.86 20.91 51.88
CA ILE A 294 -2.83 19.93 51.52
C ILE A 294 -2.01 19.68 52.79
N VAL A 295 -1.67 18.42 53.02
CA VAL A 295 -0.94 17.86 54.17
C VAL A 295 -1.86 17.50 55.34
N VAL A 296 -2.37 16.27 55.32
CA VAL A 296 -2.16 15.19 56.32
C VAL A 296 -2.95 13.96 55.82
N VAL A 297 -2.36 12.78 55.98
CA VAL A 297 -2.83 11.41 55.63
C VAL A 297 -2.47 10.92 54.21
N GLY A 298 -1.33 10.27 53.93
CA GLY A 298 -0.31 9.77 54.86
C GLY A 298 -0.83 8.67 55.79
N ALA A 299 -1.14 7.49 55.24
CA ALA A 299 -1.41 6.22 55.90
C ALA A 299 -2.89 5.84 56.22
N ALA A 300 -3.16 4.54 55.99
CA ALA A 300 -4.36 3.73 56.22
C ALA A 300 -5.45 3.89 55.12
N ILE A 301 -5.94 2.84 54.42
CA ILE A 301 -6.38 1.48 54.79
C ILE A 301 -6.30 0.63 53.49
N VAL A 302 -5.52 -0.45 53.33
CA VAL A 302 -5.61 -1.84 53.87
C VAL A 302 -6.95 -2.55 53.58
N GLY A 303 -6.97 -3.57 52.71
CA GLY A 303 -8.12 -4.46 52.63
C GLY A 303 -8.05 -5.59 51.59
N GLY A 304 -7.33 -6.68 51.92
CA GLY A 304 -7.41 -8.00 51.27
C GLY A 304 -6.33 -8.22 50.20
N VAL A 305 -5.46 -9.24 50.26
CA VAL A 305 -5.62 -10.59 50.77
C VAL A 305 -4.33 -11.08 51.43
N VAL A 306 -4.55 -11.89 52.45
CA VAL A 306 -3.66 -12.44 53.45
C VAL A 306 -3.30 -13.89 53.06
N LEU A 307 -2.05 -14.29 53.36
CA LEU A 307 -1.50 -15.66 53.48
C LEU A 307 -1.29 -16.44 52.16
N LEU A 308 -0.12 -17.02 51.88
CA LEU A 308 0.66 -17.92 52.73
C LEU A 308 2.18 -17.70 52.59
N ASN A 309 2.86 -17.57 53.75
CA ASN A 309 4.28 -17.85 53.93
C ASN A 309 4.47 -19.36 54.17
N GLY A 310 5.61 -19.88 53.72
CA GLY A 310 6.25 -21.09 54.24
C GLY A 310 7.68 -21.20 53.68
N PRO A 311 8.67 -21.63 54.48
CA PRO A 311 9.97 -20.95 54.58
C PRO A 311 11.20 -21.81 54.22
N ASP A 312 12.34 -21.12 54.15
CA ASP A 312 13.74 -21.51 54.45
C ASP A 312 14.39 -22.75 53.80
N ASP A 313 15.50 -22.52 53.09
CA ASP A 313 16.84 -22.87 53.62
C ASP A 313 17.95 -22.39 52.67
N GLY A 314 18.85 -21.54 53.20
CA GLY A 314 20.19 -21.36 52.65
C GLY A 314 21.11 -22.49 53.09
N PRO A 315 22.29 -22.66 52.48
CA PRO A 315 23.48 -22.26 53.23
C PRO A 315 24.64 -21.65 52.41
N THR A 316 25.28 -20.68 53.05
CA THR A 316 26.74 -20.60 53.29
C THR A 316 27.70 -20.29 52.14
N ALA A 317 28.32 -19.11 52.27
CA ALA A 317 29.57 -18.71 51.64
C ALA A 317 30.81 -19.29 52.38
N ALA A 318 31.94 -19.49 51.68
CA ALA A 318 33.29 -18.92 51.92
C ALA A 318 34.33 -19.58 50.95
N PRO A 319 35.63 -19.17 50.91
CA PRO A 319 36.22 -18.55 49.71
C PRO A 319 37.53 -19.22 49.22
N GLY A 320 38.06 -18.72 48.09
CA GLY A 320 39.51 -18.66 47.85
C GLY A 320 40.03 -19.45 46.65
N THR A 321 40.61 -18.72 45.68
CA THR A 321 42.05 -18.73 45.36
C THR A 321 42.28 -18.00 44.04
N ALA A 322 43.28 -17.12 44.03
CA ALA A 322 43.63 -16.22 42.95
C ALA A 322 44.76 -16.76 42.04
N ALA A 323 44.70 -16.30 40.78
CA ALA A 323 45.79 -15.96 39.84
C ALA A 323 46.57 -17.10 39.12
N PRO A 324 47.22 -16.83 37.95
CA PRO A 324 47.39 -15.53 37.27
C PRO A 324 47.06 -15.46 35.76
N SER A 325 46.70 -14.24 35.36
CA SER A 325 47.19 -13.42 34.24
C SER A 325 47.72 -14.07 32.95
N SER A 326 47.10 -13.67 31.84
CA SER A 326 47.83 -13.30 30.61
C SER A 326 47.37 -11.92 30.16
N GLU A 327 48.37 -11.10 29.95
CA GLU A 327 48.42 -9.67 29.72
C GLU A 327 48.32 -9.36 28.22
N SER A 328 47.50 -8.39 27.82
CA SER A 328 47.73 -7.59 26.61
C SER A 328 46.85 -6.33 26.61
N LEU A 329 47.51 -5.16 26.62
CA LEU A 329 47.01 -3.82 26.33
C LEU A 329 48.07 -3.17 25.41
N PRO A 330 47.81 -2.04 24.72
CA PRO A 330 46.67 -1.72 23.86
C PRO A 330 47.16 -1.25 22.48
N SER A 331 46.34 -1.39 21.43
CA SER A 331 46.55 -0.62 20.19
C SER A 331 45.38 0.33 20.00
N SER A 332 45.62 1.59 20.36
CA SER A 332 44.78 2.72 19.99
C SER A 332 44.85 2.92 18.48
N THR A 333 43.78 2.53 17.78
CA THR A 333 43.52 3.01 16.42
C THR A 333 42.17 3.70 16.42
N VAL A 334 42.23 4.98 16.11
CA VAL A 334 41.13 5.92 15.83
C VAL A 334 39.91 5.21 15.23
N GLY A 335 38.78 5.27 15.95
CA GLY A 335 37.51 4.72 15.50
C GLY A 335 36.95 5.51 14.30
N PRO A 336 36.53 4.83 13.21
CA PRO A 336 35.74 5.49 12.18
C PRO A 336 34.35 5.84 12.74
N PRO A 337 33.69 6.90 12.23
CA PRO A 337 32.40 7.35 12.72
C PRO A 337 31.35 6.24 12.53
N SER A 338 30.47 6.13 13.53
CA SER A 338 29.31 5.24 13.56
C SER A 338 28.61 5.20 12.22
N SER A 339 28.82 4.10 11.49
CA SER A 339 27.96 3.75 10.39
C SER A 339 26.65 3.26 11.01
N THR A 340 25.58 4.04 10.82
CA THR A 340 24.22 3.57 11.05
C THR A 340 24.05 2.28 10.27
N VAL A 341 24.10 1.15 10.97
CA VAL A 341 23.80 -0.16 10.39
C VAL A 341 22.33 -0.10 10.02
N ALA A 342 22.04 -0.09 8.73
CA ALA A 342 20.70 -0.38 8.25
C ALA A 342 20.37 -1.81 8.71
N VAL A 343 19.52 -1.91 9.73
CA VAL A 343 19.10 -3.21 10.28
C VAL A 343 18.27 -3.88 9.19
N GLY A 344 18.73 -5.04 8.72
CA GLY A 344 18.02 -5.84 7.74
C GLY A 344 16.73 -6.44 8.32
N PRO A 345 15.88 -7.06 7.48
CA PRO A 345 14.66 -7.72 7.95
C PRO A 345 14.98 -8.82 8.97
N GLU A 346 14.30 -8.78 10.11
CA GLU A 346 14.38 -9.80 11.15
C GLU A 346 13.44 -10.97 10.83
N THR A 347 13.87 -12.19 11.16
CA THR A 347 13.06 -13.41 10.94
C THR A 347 12.93 -14.21 12.22
N TYR A 348 11.69 -14.52 12.60
CA TYR A 348 11.34 -15.30 13.78
C TYR A 348 10.34 -16.40 13.45
N GLY A 349 10.78 -17.67 13.47
CA GLY A 349 9.95 -18.79 13.01
C GLY A 349 9.48 -18.57 11.57
N ARG A 350 8.17 -18.54 11.35
CA ARG A 350 7.57 -18.28 10.03
C ARG A 350 7.20 -16.82 9.78
N ILE A 351 7.62 -15.88 10.63
CA ILE A 351 7.37 -14.45 10.41
C ILE A 351 8.67 -13.71 10.11
N ARG A 352 8.64 -12.83 9.10
CA ARG A 352 9.70 -11.86 8.80
C ARG A 352 9.15 -10.45 8.93
N PHE A 353 9.86 -9.55 9.56
CA PHE A 353 9.39 -8.17 9.76
C PHE A 353 10.57 -7.19 9.84
N GLN A 354 10.27 -5.91 9.75
CA GLN A 354 11.23 -4.83 9.99
C GLN A 354 11.01 -4.28 11.40
N VAL A 355 12.08 -4.15 12.17
CA VAL A 355 12.01 -3.43 13.45
C VAL A 355 11.87 -1.94 13.13
N PRO A 356 10.87 -1.22 13.67
CA PRO A 356 10.72 0.19 13.38
C PRO A 356 11.93 1.01 13.84
N ASP A 357 12.20 2.12 13.16
CA ASP A 357 13.29 3.02 13.55
C ASP A 357 13.09 3.54 14.98
N GLY A 358 14.16 3.46 15.80
CA GLY A 358 14.11 3.85 17.22
C GLY A 358 13.39 2.85 18.12
N TRP A 359 13.26 1.59 17.68
CA TRP A 359 12.73 0.49 18.48
C TRP A 359 13.74 -0.65 18.58
N HIS A 360 13.64 -1.42 19.66
CA HIS A 360 14.41 -2.62 19.88
C HIS A 360 13.51 -3.79 20.30
N MET A 361 14.01 -5.01 20.12
CA MET A 361 13.38 -6.22 20.63
C MET A 361 13.61 -6.35 22.13
N ALA A 362 12.54 -6.24 22.92
CA ALA A 362 12.60 -6.28 24.38
C ALA A 362 12.62 -7.71 24.94
N SER A 363 12.18 -8.71 24.18
CA SER A 363 12.25 -10.13 24.56
C SER A 363 12.18 -11.04 23.33
N ALA A 364 12.99 -12.10 23.32
CA ALA A 364 13.00 -13.18 22.33
C ALA A 364 12.26 -14.43 22.88
N PRO A 365 11.77 -15.35 22.01
CA PRO A 365 10.85 -16.42 22.40
C PRO A 365 11.39 -17.38 23.46
N ASP A 366 10.49 -17.91 24.30
CA ASP A 366 10.77 -19.09 25.11
C ASP A 366 10.75 -20.37 24.26
N ALA A 367 11.39 -21.42 24.75
CA ALA A 367 11.45 -22.73 24.09
C ALA A 367 10.11 -23.50 24.10
N SER A 368 9.00 -22.88 24.53
CA SER A 368 7.72 -23.58 24.79
C SER A 368 6.75 -23.57 23.60
N GLY A 369 7.16 -23.05 22.43
CA GLY A 369 6.36 -23.08 21.20
C GLY A 369 5.31 -21.97 21.09
N ARG A 370 5.30 -21.00 22.01
CA ARG A 370 4.59 -19.72 21.84
C ARG A 370 5.59 -18.66 21.39
N SER A 371 5.81 -18.60 20.09
CA SER A 371 6.72 -17.61 19.50
C SER A 371 6.11 -16.19 19.58
N ARG A 372 6.36 -15.52 20.71
CA ARG A 372 6.00 -14.13 21.00
C ARG A 372 7.24 -13.25 20.85
N VAL A 373 7.11 -12.15 20.12
CA VAL A 373 8.10 -11.09 20.01
C VAL A 373 7.51 -9.82 20.59
N GLU A 374 8.29 -9.08 21.37
CA GLU A 374 7.92 -7.77 21.89
C GLU A 374 8.92 -6.72 21.43
N LEU A 375 8.42 -5.63 20.86
CA LEU A 375 9.19 -4.45 20.49
C LEU A 375 8.83 -3.30 21.44
N SER A 376 9.85 -2.56 21.87
CA SER A 376 9.71 -1.36 22.70
C SER A 376 10.52 -0.21 22.09
N PRO A 377 10.08 1.04 22.23
CA PRO A 377 10.83 2.19 21.74
C PRO A 377 12.07 2.44 22.61
N ASP A 378 13.12 2.98 21.99
CA ASP A 378 14.41 3.27 22.65
C ASP A 378 14.30 4.45 23.62
N ASP A 379 13.31 5.32 23.43
CA ASP A 379 13.06 6.50 24.26
C ASP A 379 12.37 6.20 25.60
N GLY A 380 12.00 4.94 25.84
CA GLY A 380 11.34 4.49 27.07
C GLY A 380 9.86 4.87 27.17
N ALA A 381 9.22 5.34 26.09
CA ALA A 381 7.79 5.57 26.08
C ALA A 381 7.03 4.27 26.40
N ARG A 382 5.89 4.39 27.11
CA ARG A 382 5.03 3.25 27.48
C ARG A 382 4.20 2.75 26.28
N LEU A 383 4.89 2.40 25.20
CA LEU A 383 4.36 1.83 23.97
C LEU A 383 4.97 0.45 23.75
N ARG A 384 4.22 -0.45 23.14
CA ARG A 384 4.71 -1.80 22.83
C ARG A 384 4.04 -2.34 21.58
N VAL A 385 4.80 -3.03 20.75
CA VAL A 385 4.27 -3.85 19.65
C VAL A 385 4.55 -5.31 19.99
N THR A 386 3.50 -6.13 20.04
CA THR A 386 3.58 -7.57 20.30
C THR A 386 3.22 -8.32 19.04
N VAL A 387 4.00 -9.33 18.67
CA VAL A 387 3.65 -10.26 17.60
C VAL A 387 3.69 -11.67 18.12
N THR A 388 2.65 -12.44 17.82
CA THR A 388 2.60 -13.87 18.10
C THR A 388 2.24 -14.63 16.85
N GLN A 389 2.89 -15.78 16.63
CA GLN A 389 2.51 -16.75 15.59
C GLN A 389 1.96 -18.01 16.23
N THR A 390 0.82 -18.49 15.74
CA THR A 390 0.17 -19.72 16.20
C THR A 390 -0.17 -20.58 14.99
N PRO A 391 0.31 -21.84 14.92
CA PRO A 391 -0.14 -22.78 13.90
C PRO A 391 -1.65 -23.02 13.98
N VAL A 392 -2.30 -23.00 12.82
CA VAL A 392 -3.73 -23.31 12.68
C VAL A 392 -3.86 -24.77 12.23
N ALA A 393 -4.94 -25.44 12.64
CA ALA A 393 -5.19 -26.80 12.19
C ALA A 393 -5.31 -26.86 10.65
N PRO A 394 -4.70 -27.84 9.97
CA PRO A 394 -4.76 -27.96 8.52
C PRO A 394 -6.20 -27.93 7.99
N GLY A 395 -6.44 -27.15 6.94
CA GLY A 395 -7.77 -27.00 6.34
C GLY A 395 -8.73 -26.08 7.10
N SER A 396 -8.30 -25.44 8.18
CA SER A 396 -9.15 -24.46 8.89
C SER A 396 -9.42 -23.24 8.01
N SER A 397 -10.68 -22.85 7.90
CA SER A 397 -11.07 -21.63 7.18
C SER A 397 -10.93 -20.38 8.05
N TYR A 398 -10.88 -19.22 7.40
CA TYR A 398 -10.93 -17.91 8.05
C TYR A 398 -12.13 -17.79 9.02
N GLU A 399 -13.31 -18.22 8.60
CA GLU A 399 -14.52 -18.20 9.43
C GLU A 399 -14.42 -19.09 10.66
N GLN A 400 -13.80 -20.26 10.54
CA GLN A 400 -13.59 -21.16 11.69
C GLN A 400 -12.65 -20.54 12.72
N VAL A 401 -11.62 -19.82 12.28
CA VAL A 401 -10.71 -19.11 13.20
C VAL A 401 -11.38 -17.90 13.83
N ALA A 402 -12.16 -17.13 13.07
CA ALA A 402 -12.95 -16.01 13.59
C ALA A 402 -13.95 -16.49 14.68
N ALA A 403 -14.71 -17.56 14.41
CA ALA A 403 -15.66 -18.12 15.36
C ALA A 403 -14.97 -18.68 16.62
N ARG A 404 -13.79 -19.29 16.48
CA ARG A 404 -12.98 -19.74 17.62
C ARG A 404 -12.53 -18.56 18.47
N LEU A 405 -12.06 -17.48 17.85
CA LEU A 405 -11.61 -16.28 18.55
C LEU A 405 -12.79 -15.62 19.29
N GLU A 406 -13.95 -15.47 18.65
CA GLU A 406 -15.17 -14.97 19.30
C GLU A 406 -15.58 -15.83 20.51
N THR A 407 -15.45 -17.15 20.40
CA THR A 407 -15.73 -18.07 21.52
C THR A 407 -14.77 -17.86 22.69
N GLN A 408 -13.48 -17.66 22.40
CA GLN A 408 -12.48 -17.35 23.42
C GLN A 408 -12.72 -15.98 24.07
N MET A 409 -13.14 -14.98 23.29
CA MET A 409 -13.46 -13.65 23.80
C MET A 409 -14.65 -13.66 24.76
N LYS A 410 -15.67 -14.49 24.49
CA LYS A 410 -16.84 -14.67 25.38
C LYS A 410 -16.49 -15.27 26.75
N GLN A 411 -15.34 -15.92 26.88
CA GLN A 411 -14.86 -16.47 28.16
C GLN A 411 -14.15 -15.43 29.02
N ARG A 412 -13.85 -14.24 28.46
CA ARG A 412 -13.21 -13.13 29.20
C ARG A 412 -14.26 -12.28 29.91
N PRO A 413 -13.89 -11.60 31.02
CA PRO A 413 -14.79 -10.66 31.68
C PRO A 413 -15.29 -9.58 30.72
N ALA A 414 -16.56 -9.19 30.88
CA ALA A 414 -17.17 -8.15 30.06
C ALA A 414 -16.39 -6.83 30.16
N GLY A 415 -16.16 -6.17 29.03
CA GLY A 415 -15.43 -4.90 28.95
C GLY A 415 -13.91 -5.02 28.79
N VAL A 416 -13.33 -6.21 28.98
CA VAL A 416 -11.89 -6.45 28.74
C VAL A 416 -11.58 -6.47 27.25
N MET A 417 -12.43 -7.09 26.43
CA MET A 417 -12.26 -7.16 24.98
C MET A 417 -13.45 -6.51 24.27
N SER A 418 -13.20 -5.77 23.19
CA SER A 418 -14.26 -5.32 22.28
C SER A 418 -14.81 -6.49 21.46
N GLU A 419 -15.90 -6.26 20.73
CA GLU A 419 -16.34 -7.19 19.70
C GLU A 419 -15.28 -7.40 18.62
N LEU A 420 -15.29 -8.58 17.99
CA LEU A 420 -14.42 -8.92 16.87
C LEU A 420 -14.95 -8.27 15.59
N LYS A 421 -14.11 -7.47 14.94
CA LYS A 421 -14.38 -6.90 13.62
C LYS A 421 -13.72 -7.75 12.56
N ARG A 422 -14.47 -8.11 11.52
CA ARG A 422 -13.97 -8.83 10.35
C ARG A 422 -13.58 -7.83 9.25
N ASP A 423 -12.68 -8.27 8.38
CA ASP A 423 -12.29 -7.60 7.15
C ASP A 423 -11.77 -6.16 7.33
N VAL A 424 -11.09 -5.94 8.47
CA VAL A 424 -10.43 -4.67 8.76
C VAL A 424 -9.10 -4.64 8.04
N VAL A 425 -8.90 -3.62 7.22
CA VAL A 425 -7.63 -3.41 6.52
C VAL A 425 -6.58 -2.93 7.52
N TYR A 426 -5.51 -3.72 7.67
CA TYR A 426 -4.35 -3.41 8.50
C TYR A 426 -3.08 -3.91 7.82
N GLY A 427 -2.08 -3.03 7.70
CA GLY A 427 -0.85 -3.31 6.95
C GLY A 427 -1.12 -3.68 5.49
N GLY A 428 -2.15 -3.09 4.89
CA GLY A 428 -2.60 -3.38 3.52
C GLY A 428 -3.31 -4.73 3.31
N ARG A 429 -3.64 -5.47 4.39
CA ARG A 429 -4.27 -6.79 4.33
C ARG A 429 -5.60 -6.83 5.07
N SER A 430 -6.50 -7.70 4.64
CA SER A 430 -7.74 -7.98 5.37
C SER A 430 -7.42 -8.79 6.64
N THR A 431 -7.81 -8.27 7.80
CA THR A 431 -7.52 -8.86 9.12
C THR A 431 -8.76 -8.91 10.00
N LEU A 432 -8.72 -9.75 11.02
CA LEU A 432 -9.64 -9.63 12.15
C LEU A 432 -9.08 -8.61 13.13
N ALA A 433 -9.90 -7.72 13.66
CA ALA A 433 -9.46 -6.69 14.60
C ALA A 433 -10.32 -6.64 15.86
N TYR A 434 -9.68 -6.40 17.00
CA TYR A 434 -10.36 -6.13 18.27
C TYR A 434 -9.47 -5.29 19.18
N THR A 435 -10.05 -4.74 20.24
CA THR A 435 -9.34 -3.98 21.26
C THR A 435 -9.39 -4.72 22.59
N GLU A 436 -8.28 -4.75 23.32
CA GLU A 436 -8.17 -5.32 24.66
C GLU A 436 -7.78 -4.23 25.67
N ARG A 437 -8.35 -4.29 26.88
CA ARG A 437 -8.04 -3.44 28.03
C ARG A 437 -7.66 -4.33 29.21
N PRO A 438 -6.36 -4.59 29.42
CA PRO A 438 -5.87 -5.50 30.47
C PRO A 438 -6.16 -5.06 31.91
N GLY A 439 -6.56 -3.80 32.11
CA GLY A 439 -6.86 -3.22 33.44
C GLY A 439 -5.70 -2.47 34.10
N ASP A 440 -4.53 -2.45 33.47
CA ASP A 440 -3.32 -1.72 33.89
C ASP A 440 -3.26 -0.27 33.37
N GLY A 441 -4.38 0.24 32.85
CA GLY A 441 -4.49 1.55 32.21
C GLY A 441 -4.04 1.58 30.74
N SER A 442 -3.60 0.46 30.19
CA SER A 442 -3.24 0.36 28.77
C SER A 442 -4.41 -0.11 27.91
N THR A 443 -4.30 0.15 26.60
CA THR A 443 -5.19 -0.38 25.57
C THR A 443 -4.33 -1.04 24.49
N VAL A 444 -4.70 -2.26 24.10
CA VAL A 444 -4.04 -3.00 23.00
C VAL A 444 -5.00 -3.07 21.83
N ARG A 445 -4.56 -2.62 20.65
CA ARG A 445 -5.27 -2.85 19.39
C ARG A 445 -4.68 -4.05 18.69
N TRP A 446 -5.47 -5.11 18.56
CA TRP A 446 -5.09 -6.36 17.96
C TRP A 446 -5.55 -6.44 16.52
N HIS A 447 -4.66 -6.92 15.66
CA HIS A 447 -4.95 -7.32 14.29
C HIS A 447 -4.46 -8.75 14.08
N VAL A 448 -5.30 -9.59 13.50
CA VAL A 448 -5.03 -11.01 13.31
C VAL A 448 -5.09 -11.34 11.83
N LEU A 449 -3.98 -11.84 11.33
CA LEU A 449 -3.74 -12.28 9.97
C LEU A 449 -3.71 -13.80 9.91
N LEU A 450 -4.24 -14.37 8.82
CA LEU A 450 -4.10 -15.78 8.51
C LEU A 450 -3.43 -15.97 7.15
N GLU A 451 -2.23 -16.55 7.15
CA GLU A 451 -1.46 -16.85 5.94
C GLU A 451 -0.72 -18.18 6.14
N TYR A 452 -0.64 -19.01 5.09
CA TYR A 452 0.11 -20.28 5.08
C TYR A 452 -0.11 -21.21 6.30
N GLY A 453 -1.35 -21.25 6.82
CA GLY A 453 -1.69 -22.07 7.99
C GLY A 453 -1.17 -21.53 9.33
N ILE A 454 -0.78 -20.25 9.37
CA ILE A 454 -0.36 -19.53 10.58
C ILE A 454 -1.33 -18.39 10.87
N GLN A 455 -1.77 -18.30 12.12
CA GLN A 455 -2.41 -17.14 12.69
C GLN A 455 -1.33 -16.22 13.27
N VAL A 456 -1.11 -15.06 12.66
CA VAL A 456 -0.25 -14.01 13.20
C VAL A 456 -1.12 -12.98 13.89
N SER A 457 -0.91 -12.76 15.19
CA SER A 457 -1.60 -11.71 15.96
C SER A 457 -0.62 -10.60 16.30
N ILE A 458 -0.95 -9.38 15.90
CA ILE A 458 -0.15 -8.16 16.09
C ILE A 458 -0.92 -7.24 17.03
N GLY A 459 -0.36 -6.95 18.20
CA GLY A 459 -0.96 -6.13 19.24
C GLY A 459 -0.16 -4.85 19.46
N CYS A 460 -0.77 -3.70 19.19
CA CYS A 460 -0.17 -2.40 19.46
C CYS A 460 -0.74 -1.83 20.75
N GLN A 461 0.09 -1.77 21.78
CA GLN A 461 -0.26 -1.37 23.14
C GLN A 461 0.21 0.06 23.41
N TYR A 462 -0.70 0.86 23.95
CA TYR A 462 -0.45 2.25 24.36
C TYR A 462 -1.14 2.55 25.69
N ALA A 463 -0.56 3.47 26.46
CA ALA A 463 -1.17 4.02 27.68
C ALA A 463 -1.78 5.40 27.41
N ASP A 464 -2.60 5.88 28.37
CA ASP A 464 -3.03 7.29 28.46
C ASP A 464 -3.70 7.86 27.20
N ASN A 465 -4.40 7.00 26.43
CA ASN A 465 -5.01 7.34 25.13
C ASN A 465 -4.02 7.85 24.06
N ASN A 466 -2.72 7.59 24.21
CA ASN A 466 -1.68 8.04 23.28
C ASN A 466 -1.58 7.18 22.00
N TRP A 467 -2.72 6.87 21.39
CA TRP A 467 -2.76 6.07 20.15
C TRP A 467 -2.06 6.77 18.98
N GLN A 468 -2.17 8.10 18.89
CA GLN A 468 -1.61 8.88 17.78
C GLN A 468 -0.09 8.77 17.68
N ALA A 469 0.61 8.62 18.82
CA ALA A 469 2.06 8.42 18.82
C ALA A 469 2.48 7.03 18.30
N LEU A 470 1.60 6.02 18.38
CA LEU A 470 1.89 4.65 17.98
C LEU A 470 1.29 4.27 16.62
N SER A 471 0.24 4.94 16.16
CA SER A 471 -0.59 4.47 15.05
C SER A 471 0.18 4.27 13.74
N THR A 472 1.04 5.21 13.37
CA THR A 472 1.84 5.13 12.14
C THR A 472 2.88 4.02 12.23
N THR A 473 3.58 3.93 13.36
CA THR A 473 4.58 2.88 13.63
C THR A 473 3.93 1.49 13.60
N CYS A 474 2.76 1.36 14.20
CA CYS A 474 1.96 0.13 14.22
C CYS A 474 1.57 -0.29 12.79
N GLU A 475 1.04 0.63 11.98
CA GLU A 475 0.64 0.37 10.59
C GLU A 475 1.83 -0.02 9.71
N ASN A 476 2.94 0.70 9.82
CA ASN A 476 4.18 0.41 9.09
C ASN A 476 4.74 -0.96 9.49
N PHE A 477 4.74 -1.25 10.79
CA PHE A 477 5.16 -2.55 11.30
C PHE A 477 4.27 -3.66 10.73
N GLY A 478 2.95 -3.52 10.81
CA GLY A 478 1.98 -4.46 10.23
C GLY A 478 2.17 -4.66 8.72
N SER A 479 2.51 -3.59 8.00
CA SER A 479 2.84 -3.62 6.56
C SER A 479 4.15 -4.34 6.25
N SER A 480 5.08 -4.41 7.21
CA SER A 480 6.36 -5.10 7.08
C SER A 480 6.29 -6.60 7.38
N VAL A 481 5.33 -7.04 8.19
CA VAL A 481 5.20 -8.45 8.60
C VAL A 481 4.83 -9.32 7.40
N ARG A 482 5.61 -10.36 7.14
CA ARG A 482 5.41 -11.38 6.11
C ARG A 482 5.42 -12.77 6.74
N VAL A 483 4.51 -13.65 6.33
CA VAL A 483 4.58 -15.06 6.70
C VAL A 483 5.39 -15.81 5.63
N ILE A 484 6.41 -16.54 6.06
CA ILE A 484 7.23 -17.41 5.21
C ILE A 484 6.56 -18.80 5.18
N PRO A 485 6.32 -19.40 4.00
CA PRO A 485 5.68 -20.72 3.85
C PRO A 485 6.34 -21.84 4.66
#